data_AF-A0A067GD85-F1
#
_entry.id   AF-A0A067GD85-F1
#
_cell.length_a   1.000
_cell.length_b   1.000
_cell.length_c   1.000
_cell.angle_alpha   90.00
_cell.angle_beta   90.00
_cell.angle_gamma   90.00
#
_symmetry.space_group_name_H-M   'P 1'
#
loop_
_entity.id
_entity.type
_entity.pdbx_description
1 polymer ?
#
loop_
_entity_poly.entity_id
_entity_poly.type
_entity_poly.pdbx_seq_one_letter_code
_entity_poly.pdbx_strand_id
1 'polypeptide(L)'
;DPYKEPPLSVVNTALSVMAYDYPTEKLSVYVSDDGGSALTFFAFMEAAKFAAHWLPFCRKFNLMERNPRAYFSSSSSTSTHACCSEIK
;
A
#
# COMPACT_ATOMS: atom_id res chain seq x y z
N ASP A 1 -19.04 1.89 5.01
CA ASP A 1 -19.89 2.30 3.86
C ASP A 1 -18.98 2.63 2.68
N PRO A 2 -19.02 1.84 1.59
CA PRO A 2 -18.11 1.99 0.45
C PRO A 2 -18.25 3.32 -0.30
N TYR A 3 -19.33 4.08 -0.09
CA TYR A 3 -19.50 5.40 -0.70
C TYR A 3 -18.87 6.52 0.14
N LYS A 4 -18.88 6.36 1.47
CA LYS A 4 -18.18 7.28 2.38
C LYS A 4 -16.69 7.01 2.44
N GLU A 5 -16.31 5.73 2.40
CA GLU A 5 -14.94 5.25 2.40
C GLU A 5 -14.70 4.39 1.16
N PRO A 6 -14.28 5.02 0.04
CA PRO A 6 -14.05 4.30 -1.20
C PRO A 6 -13.07 3.14 -1.00
N PRO A 7 -13.42 1.89 -1.37
CA PRO A 7 -12.59 0.72 -1.12
C PRO A 7 -11.16 0.83 -1.63
N LEU A 8 -10.96 1.49 -2.78
CA LEU A 8 -9.65 1.73 -3.33
C LEU A 8 -8.77 2.59 -2.41
N SER A 9 -9.34 3.59 -1.72
CA SER A 9 -8.59 4.40 -0.76
C SER A 9 -8.14 3.56 0.43
N VAL A 10 -9.03 2.72 0.95
CA VAL A 10 -8.74 1.84 2.09
C VAL A 10 -7.65 0.82 1.73
N VAL A 11 -7.75 0.21 0.54
CA VAL A 11 -6.74 -0.71 0.01
C VAL A 11 -5.37 -0.04 -0.14
N ASN A 12 -5.30 1.17 -0.69
CA ASN A 12 -4.03 1.89 -0.83
C ASN A 12 -3.35 2.14 0.52
N THR A 13 -4.14 2.49 1.54
CA THR A 13 -3.64 2.65 2.91
C THR A 13 -3.16 1.32 3.48
N ALA A 14 -3.94 0.24 3.36
CA ALA A 14 -3.55 -1.08 3.84
C ALA A 14 -2.26 -1.59 3.18
N LEU A 15 -2.11 -1.43 1.86
CA LEU A 15 -0.89 -1.77 1.13
C LEU A 15 0.31 -0.94 1.58
N SER A 16 0.11 0.36 1.85
CA SER A 16 1.17 1.22 2.37
C SER A 16 1.68 0.73 3.73
N VAL A 17 0.76 0.37 4.64
CA VAL A 17 1.12 -0.19 5.95
C VAL A 17 1.81 -1.54 5.79
N MET A 18 1.31 -2.44 4.95
CA MET A 18 1.95 -3.75 4.71
C MET A 18 3.35 -3.65 4.07
N ALA A 19 3.63 -2.55 3.36
CA ALA A 19 4.94 -2.27 2.75
C ALA A 19 5.92 -1.57 3.71
N TYR A 20 5.49 -1.29 4.94
CA TYR A 20 6.33 -0.65 5.95
C TYR A 20 7.59 -1.49 6.23
N ASP A 21 8.71 -0.82 6.50
CA ASP A 21 9.99 -1.48 6.76
C ASP A 21 10.03 -2.00 8.19
N TYR A 22 9.39 -3.14 8.39
CA TYR A 22 9.30 -3.82 9.67
C TYR A 22 9.35 -5.34 9.46
N PRO A 23 9.89 -6.11 10.42
CA PRO A 23 9.93 -7.57 10.29
C PRO A 23 8.54 -8.13 10.02
N THR A 24 8.42 -8.92 8.94
CA THR A 24 7.13 -9.38 8.41
C THR A 24 6.36 -10.26 9.39
N GLU A 25 7.08 -11.00 10.23
CA GLU A 25 6.53 -11.85 11.28
C GLU A 25 5.97 -11.06 12.47
N LYS A 26 6.24 -9.75 12.53
CA LYS A 26 5.78 -8.84 13.60
C LYS A 26 4.77 -7.81 13.12
N LEU A 27 4.52 -7.74 11.80
CA LEU A 27 3.55 -6.82 11.21
C LEU A 27 2.28 -7.58 10.84
N SER A 28 1.15 -7.13 11.35
CA SER A 28 -0.17 -7.64 10.98
C SER A 28 -1.13 -6.47 10.82
N VAL A 29 -1.90 -6.50 9.74
CA VAL A 29 -2.88 -5.45 9.42
C VAL A 29 -4.27 -6.05 9.54
N TYR A 30 -5.12 -5.41 10.34
CA TYR A 30 -6.52 -5.79 10.55
C TYR A 30 -7.41 -4.71 9.96
N VAL A 31 -8.44 -5.12 9.22
CA VAL A 31 -9.42 -4.23 8.60
C VAL A 31 -10.81 -4.67 9.04
N SER A 32 -11.56 -3.73 9.60
CA SER A 32 -12.96 -3.91 10.00
C SER A 32 -13.84 -3.07 9.10
N ASP A 33 -14.91 -3.65 8.56
CA ASP A 33 -15.94 -2.93 7.80
C ASP A 33 -17.30 -3.20 8.45
N ASP A 34 -17.82 -2.20 9.16
CA ASP A 34 -19.10 -2.29 9.88
C ASP A 34 -20.28 -2.59 8.95
N GLY A 35 -20.14 -2.27 7.65
CA GLY A 35 -21.18 -2.50 6.65
C GLY A 35 -21.10 -3.85 5.95
N GLY A 36 -20.04 -4.63 6.16
CA GLY A 36 -19.84 -5.92 5.48
C GLY A 36 -19.95 -5.82 3.95
N SER A 37 -19.40 -4.75 3.35
CA SER A 37 -19.60 -4.45 1.93
C SER A 37 -18.89 -5.46 1.03
N ALA A 38 -19.66 -6.08 0.13
CA ALA A 38 -19.10 -6.97 -0.90
C ALA A 38 -18.08 -6.26 -1.79
N LEU A 39 -18.24 -4.96 -2.03
CA LEU A 39 -17.29 -4.17 -2.80
C LEU A 39 -15.96 -3.98 -2.06
N THR A 40 -16.02 -3.74 -0.74
CA THR A 40 -14.82 -3.65 0.10
C THR A 40 -14.09 -4.98 0.10
N PHE A 41 -14.81 -6.08 0.30
CA PHE A 41 -14.25 -7.44 0.25
C PHE A 41 -13.58 -7.75 -1.08
N PHE A 42 -14.26 -7.48 -2.21
CA PHE A 42 -13.71 -7.68 -3.54
C PHE A 42 -12.43 -6.85 -3.76
N ALA A 43 -12.44 -5.59 -3.36
CA ALA A 43 -11.26 -4.73 -3.49
C ALA A 43 -10.06 -5.30 -2.70
N PHE A 44 -10.28 -5.83 -1.50
CA PHE A 44 -9.22 -6.45 -0.69
C PHE A 44 -8.73 -7.78 -1.25
N MET A 45 -9.60 -8.58 -1.88
CA MET A 45 -9.20 -9.80 -2.58
C MET A 45 -8.25 -9.48 -3.74
N GLU A 46 -8.57 -8.47 -4.55
CA GLU A 46 -7.69 -8.03 -5.64
C GLU A 46 -6.42 -7.34 -5.10
N ALA A 47 -6.54 -6.58 -4.01
CA ALA A 47 -5.38 -5.98 -3.33
C ALA A 47 -4.38 -7.03 -2.84
N ALA A 48 -4.85 -8.17 -2.31
CA ALA A 48 -4.00 -9.24 -1.85
C ALA A 48 -3.17 -9.84 -3.01
N LYS A 49 -3.77 -10.01 -4.19
CA LYS A 49 -3.06 -10.43 -5.40
C LYS A 49 -2.03 -9.39 -5.86
N PHE A 50 -2.40 -8.11 -5.79
CA PHE A 50 -1.49 -7.02 -6.13
C PHE A 50 -0.33 -6.89 -5.12
N ALA A 51 -0.58 -7.11 -3.83
CA ALA A 51 0.41 -7.06 -2.76
C ALA A 51 1.60 -8.00 -3.02
N ALA A 52 1.35 -9.17 -3.60
CA ALA A 52 2.41 -10.12 -3.97
C ALA A 52 3.46 -9.52 -4.94
N HIS A 53 3.08 -8.49 -5.70
CA HIS A 53 3.96 -7.76 -6.61
C HIS A 53 4.47 -6.46 -5.99
N TRP A 54 3.57 -5.71 -5.34
CA TRP A 54 3.86 -4.39 -4.78
C TRP A 54 4.83 -4.44 -3.60
N LEU A 55 4.63 -5.35 -2.63
CA LEU A 55 5.44 -5.38 -1.41
C LEU A 55 6.92 -5.72 -1.70
N PRO A 56 7.25 -6.73 -2.53
CA PRO A 56 8.64 -6.98 -2.93
C PRO A 56 9.24 -5.82 -3.74
N PHE A 57 8.44 -5.16 -4.58
CA PHE A 57 8.88 -3.98 -5.33
C PHE A 57 9.25 -2.83 -4.39
N CYS A 58 8.41 -2.48 -3.42
CA CYS A 58 8.69 -1.45 -2.42
C CYS A 58 10.00 -1.72 -1.67
N ARG A 59 10.21 -2.96 -1.22
CA ARG A 59 11.42 -3.36 -0.48
C ARG A 59 12.66 -3.33 -1.36
N LYS A 60 12.58 -3.89 -2.56
CA LYS A 60 13.71 -3.96 -3.51
C LYS A 60 14.25 -2.57 -3.88
N PHE A 61 13.34 -1.60 -4.04
CA PHE A 61 13.71 -0.25 -4.44
C PHE A 61 13.72 0.75 -3.28
N ASN A 62 13.60 0.27 -2.03
CA ASN A 62 13.53 1.09 -0.82
C ASN A 62 12.61 2.32 -0.97
N LEU A 63 11.39 2.09 -1.46
CA LEU A 63 10.48 3.20 -1.78
C LEU A 63 10.07 3.95 -0.52
N MET A 64 10.23 5.26 -0.53
CA MET A 64 9.71 6.14 0.52
C MET A 64 8.19 6.24 0.46
N GLU A 65 7.64 6.48 -0.74
CA GLU A 65 6.20 6.50 -0.98
C GLU A 65 5.69 5.08 -1.27
N ARG A 66 4.98 4.51 -0.30
CA ARG A 66 4.50 3.12 -0.31
C ARG A 66 3.02 3.01 -0.62
N ASN A 67 2.29 4.12 -0.60
CA ASN A 67 0.91 4.16 -1.04
C ASN A 67 0.90 4.10 -2.58
N PRO A 68 0.32 3.05 -3.21
CA PRO A 68 0.38 2.90 -4.66
C PRO A 68 -0.20 4.10 -5.41
N ARG A 69 -1.37 4.59 -4.97
CA ARG A 69 -2.01 5.77 -5.58
C ARG A 69 -1.10 7.00 -5.51
N ALA A 70 -0.51 7.29 -4.35
CA ALA A 70 0.38 8.43 -4.20
C ALA A 70 1.65 8.28 -5.05
N TYR A 71 2.26 7.09 -5.06
CA TYR A 71 3.45 6.80 -5.87
C TYR A 71 3.20 7.07 -7.36
N PHE A 72 2.15 6.46 -7.94
CA PHE A 72 1.83 6.65 -9.36
C PHE A 72 1.26 8.04 -9.70
N SER A 73 0.74 8.77 -8.71
CA SER A 73 0.34 10.17 -8.90
C SER A 73 1.54 11.13 -8.89
N SER A 74 2.62 10.78 -8.19
CA SER A 74 3.85 11.59 -8.13
C SER A 74 4.74 11.47 -9.37
N SER A 75 4.63 10.36 -10.10
CA SER A 75 5.40 10.13 -11.34
C SER A 75 5.03 11.05 -12.50
N SER A 76 3.93 11.83 -12.42
CA SER A 76 3.63 12.87 -13.40
C SER A 76 4.43 14.16 -13.19
N SER A 77 5.18 14.31 -12.09
CA SER A 77 5.84 15.57 -11.76
C SER A 77 7.31 15.51 -11.36
N THR A 78 7.94 14.38 -11.01
CA THR A 78 9.39 14.39 -10.70
C THR A 78 10.08 13.05 -10.91
N SER A 79 10.85 12.94 -11.99
CA SER A 79 12.09 12.15 -11.99
C SER A 79 13.07 12.82 -11.02
N THR A 80 13.28 12.32 -9.80
CA THR A 80 14.55 12.41 -9.02
C THR A 80 14.41 11.98 -7.56
N HIS A 81 15.34 11.13 -7.13
CA HIS A 81 15.83 10.86 -5.76
C HIS A 81 14.89 10.28 -4.68
N ALA A 82 14.95 8.95 -4.54
CA ALA A 82 14.98 8.29 -3.22
C ALA A 82 15.99 7.13 -3.20
N CYS A 83 17.23 7.42 -3.59
CA CYS A 83 18.38 6.74 -2.99
C CYS A 83 18.85 7.67 -1.86
N CYS A 84 18.46 7.37 -0.63
CA CYS A 84 19.23 7.79 0.54
C CYS A 84 20.07 6.60 0.94
N SER A 85 21.24 6.49 0.31
CA SER A 85 22.41 5.95 1.00
C SER A 85 22.86 7.01 2.00
N GLU A 86 22.61 6.79 3.29
CA GLU A 86 23.43 7.39 4.33
C GLU A 86 24.07 6.29 5.18
N ILE A 87 25.39 6.37 5.12
CA ILE A 87 26.46 5.68 5.83
C ILE A 87 26.16 5.53 7.33
N LYS A 88 26.21 4.27 7.81
CA LYS A 88 27.13 3.87 8.87
C LYS A 88 27.44 2.38 8.80
#